data_AF-A0A5P6NDP9-F1
#
_entry.id   AF-A0A5P6NDP9-F1
#
_cell.length_a   1.000
_cell.length_b   1.000
_cell.length_c   1.000
_cell.angle_alpha   90.00
_cell.angle_beta   90.00
_cell.angle_gamma   90.00
#
_symmetry.space_group_name_H-M   'P 1'
#
loop_
_entity.id
_entity.type
_entity.pdbx_description
1 polymer ?
#
loop_
_entity_poly.entity_id
_entity_poly.type
_entity_poly.pdbx_seq_one_letter_code
_entity_poly.pdbx_strand_id
1 'polypeptide(L)'
;MIRVLAALTACLALFASPAHAADDIWKRADTRHFTIYSTGDEDDLTAFARDLERFDGLLRFWYDKPDRPGKDPITIYLLDGSRGVQKLLGSRGVAGYYSPHIEGTYAVAHRGGGGWRSLTGQRVLFHEYAHHFMFNEFAVPAPAWLIEGFAEFLATVEFGEDGSWTYGKPATHRGAELRYFDDAQIERLLSWPDGERRLIAGFYGWSWGLTHMLYTAPDRGARISAYIERLSAGEKPLPAARAVFGDLRQLERQLERHVRGDMEYGVSSETFPWSQDVALSTLPVAEGRMLELHLRRMGGHKLEDTRDDLAAFAQAGALSADAYAEMAMAEMWLEERQREKYKEEHEDDDAVEDKEMGGPYFVAAEAAADRALALDASHLRANIVKGRILSHRLYEDGNTDGEAWAQARRHFQIANRTDPTNAEALYRFARSYAREGREGPMMHDAYLAAFNRAPQTRAFRVGLAYDLARLGRHDDGIALLQMLANDPHFPKPGRRAIERIEAMRESGTKFPDLSDIDEDFEPDDDEDDDKDDDKE
;
A
#
# COMPACT_ATOMS: atom_id res chain seq x y z
N MET A 1 52.78 -37.64 -47.21
CA MET A 1 53.90 -36.93 -46.56
C MET A 1 53.43 -35.53 -46.20
N ILE A 2 53.92 -35.02 -45.06
CA ILE A 2 53.82 -33.65 -44.54
C ILE A 2 52.53 -33.31 -43.77
N ARG A 3 52.71 -33.28 -42.45
CA ARG A 3 51.89 -32.70 -41.40
C ARG A 3 52.49 -31.33 -41.02
N VAL A 4 51.64 -30.31 -40.93
CA VAL A 4 51.47 -29.37 -39.79
C VAL A 4 52.43 -28.16 -39.61
N LEU A 5 51.81 -27.04 -39.14
CA LEU A 5 52.31 -25.80 -38.48
C LEU A 5 52.81 -24.66 -39.41
N ALA A 6 52.49 -23.36 -39.24
CA ALA A 6 52.07 -22.60 -38.06
C ALA A 6 51.42 -21.22 -38.36
N ALA A 7 50.66 -20.76 -37.35
CA ALA A 7 50.51 -19.39 -36.81
C ALA A 7 49.81 -18.28 -37.62
N LEU A 8 48.55 -18.06 -37.23
CA LEU A 8 47.70 -16.90 -37.46
C LEU A 8 47.45 -16.27 -36.08
N THR A 9 48.06 -15.13 -35.76
CA THR A 9 47.54 -14.17 -34.75
C THR A 9 48.39 -12.90 -34.71
N ALA A 10 47.87 -11.81 -35.23
CA ALA A 10 48.35 -10.46 -34.95
C ALA A 10 47.19 -9.64 -34.38
N CYS A 11 47.48 -9.01 -33.25
CA CYS A 11 46.60 -8.35 -32.31
C CYS A 11 45.74 -7.23 -32.92
N LEU A 12 44.42 -7.34 -32.80
CA LEU A 12 43.56 -6.18 -32.55
C LEU A 12 43.26 -6.16 -31.05
N ALA A 13 43.98 -5.32 -30.31
CA ALA A 13 43.55 -4.88 -29.00
C ALA A 13 42.35 -3.93 -29.20
N LEU A 14 41.15 -4.51 -29.28
CA LEU A 14 39.91 -3.78 -29.06
C LEU A 14 39.90 -3.38 -27.59
N PHE A 15 40.08 -2.08 -27.33
CA PHE A 15 39.57 -1.47 -26.12
C PHE A 15 38.05 -1.63 -26.13
N ALA A 16 37.56 -2.75 -25.58
CA ALA A 16 36.19 -2.89 -25.18
C ALA A 16 35.96 -1.86 -24.06
N SER A 17 35.47 -0.68 -24.42
CA SER A 17 34.82 0.18 -23.44
C SER A 17 33.64 -0.62 -22.89
N PRO A 18 33.47 -0.74 -21.57
CA PRO A 18 32.26 -1.31 -21.02
C PRO A 18 31.12 -0.36 -21.39
N ALA A 19 30.40 -0.66 -22.46
CA ALA A 19 29.12 -0.04 -22.75
C ALA A 19 28.09 -0.62 -21.77
N HIS A 20 28.25 -0.35 -20.48
CA HIS A 20 27.30 -0.68 -19.42
C HIS A 20 27.15 0.57 -18.54
N ALA A 21 25.90 0.96 -18.29
CA ALA A 21 25.47 1.89 -17.23
C ALA A 21 25.62 3.42 -17.46
N ALA A 22 25.23 3.93 -18.63
CA ALA A 22 24.80 5.33 -18.74
C ALA A 22 23.28 5.50 -18.58
N ASP A 23 22.49 4.42 -18.67
CA ASP A 23 21.03 4.49 -18.86
C ASP A 23 20.18 4.33 -17.58
N ASP A 24 20.77 4.01 -16.42
CA ASP A 24 20.02 3.70 -15.17
C ASP A 24 20.44 4.55 -13.97
N ILE A 25 20.90 5.79 -14.19
CA ILE A 25 21.18 6.70 -13.06
C ILE A 25 19.86 7.21 -12.51
N TRP A 26 19.54 6.80 -11.28
CA TRP A 26 18.36 7.27 -10.57
C TRP A 26 18.46 8.76 -10.28
N LYS A 27 17.34 9.45 -10.53
CA LYS A 27 17.12 10.85 -10.20
C LYS A 27 16.01 10.92 -9.15
N ARG A 28 16.06 11.94 -8.31
CA ARG A 28 15.11 12.20 -7.22
C ARG A 28 14.51 13.59 -7.43
N ALA A 29 13.19 13.67 -7.38
CA ALA A 29 12.44 14.92 -7.28
C ALA A 29 11.76 14.97 -5.92
N ASP A 30 12.12 15.97 -5.11
CA ASP A 30 11.42 16.27 -3.86
C ASP A 30 10.44 17.42 -4.09
N THR A 31 9.20 17.22 -3.64
CA THR A 31 8.15 18.23 -3.64
C THR A 31 7.61 18.40 -2.22
N ARG A 32 6.47 19.08 -2.07
CA ARG A 32 5.83 19.27 -0.77
C ARG A 32 5.26 17.97 -0.20
N HIS A 33 4.67 17.14 -1.06
CA HIS A 33 3.95 15.92 -0.66
C HIS A 33 4.55 14.62 -1.21
N PHE A 34 5.54 14.71 -2.10
CA PHE A 34 6.08 13.55 -2.82
C PHE A 34 7.61 13.53 -2.84
N THR A 35 8.17 12.33 -2.82
CA THR A 35 9.55 12.05 -3.18
C THR A 35 9.54 11.05 -4.33
N ILE A 36 10.00 11.47 -5.51
CA ILE A 36 9.80 10.71 -6.75
C ILE A 36 11.16 10.29 -7.31
N TYR A 37 11.33 8.99 -7.50
CA TYR A 37 12.51 8.39 -8.06
C TYR A 37 12.27 7.95 -9.50
N SER A 38 13.19 8.25 -10.41
CA SER A 38 13.06 7.95 -11.83
C SER A 38 14.42 7.80 -12.49
N THR A 39 14.61 6.83 -13.38
CA THR A 39 15.78 6.78 -14.28
C THR A 39 15.61 7.64 -15.55
N GLY A 40 14.41 8.18 -15.78
CA GLY A 40 14.04 8.95 -16.98
C GLY A 40 14.55 10.39 -16.97
N ASP A 41 14.14 11.17 -17.97
CA ASP A 41 14.59 12.56 -18.14
C ASP A 41 14.10 13.49 -17.01
N GLU A 42 14.88 14.53 -16.71
CA GLU A 42 14.61 15.50 -15.63
C GLU A 42 13.39 16.39 -15.92
N ASP A 43 13.15 16.74 -17.18
CA ASP A 43 12.00 17.55 -17.58
C ASP A 43 10.69 16.75 -17.41
N ASP A 44 10.71 15.48 -17.81
CA ASP A 44 9.59 14.55 -17.63
C ASP A 44 9.31 14.30 -16.14
N LEU A 45 10.36 14.12 -15.33
CA LEU A 45 10.24 13.95 -13.88
C LEU A 45 9.67 15.21 -13.21
N THR A 46 10.10 16.40 -13.62
CA THR A 46 9.57 17.68 -13.11
C THR A 46 8.11 17.87 -13.48
N ALA A 47 7.75 17.55 -14.72
CA ALA A 47 6.39 17.63 -15.21
C ALA A 47 5.47 16.65 -14.45
N PHE A 48 5.93 15.43 -14.22
CA PHE A 48 5.24 14.43 -13.40
C PHE A 48 5.02 14.92 -11.96
N ALA A 49 6.08 15.44 -11.32
CA ALA A 49 6.03 15.95 -9.96
C ALA A 49 4.99 17.08 -9.80
N ARG A 50 4.96 18.01 -10.77
CA ARG A 50 4.01 19.13 -10.77
C ARG A 50 2.57 18.69 -10.98
N ASP A 51 2.31 17.74 -11.86
CA ASP A 51 0.93 17.28 -12.09
C ASP A 51 0.38 16.53 -10.87
N LEU A 52 1.23 15.82 -10.13
CA LEU A 52 0.85 15.22 -8.85
C LEU A 52 0.56 16.23 -7.75
N GLU A 53 1.42 17.25 -7.58
CA GLU A 53 1.16 18.35 -6.66
C GLU A 53 -0.12 19.11 -7.03
N ARG A 54 -0.38 19.28 -8.33
CA ARG A 54 -1.62 19.90 -8.83
C ARG A 54 -2.84 19.02 -8.54
N PHE A 55 -2.70 17.70 -8.66
CA PHE A 55 -3.76 16.76 -8.31
C PHE A 55 -4.06 16.77 -6.80
N ASP A 56 -3.04 16.67 -5.93
CA ASP A 56 -3.22 16.82 -4.48
C ASP A 56 -3.88 18.15 -4.11
N GLY A 57 -3.39 19.26 -4.67
CA GLY A 57 -3.96 20.59 -4.44
C GLY A 57 -5.42 20.70 -4.87
N LEU A 58 -5.80 20.07 -5.99
CA LEU A 58 -7.19 19.99 -6.42
C LEU A 58 -8.04 19.19 -5.43
N LEU A 59 -7.58 18.02 -4.97
CA LEU A 59 -8.33 17.21 -4.00
C LEU A 59 -8.52 17.96 -2.67
N ARG A 60 -7.47 18.61 -2.17
CA ARG A 60 -7.54 19.44 -0.97
C ARG A 60 -8.53 20.59 -1.11
N PHE A 61 -8.47 21.28 -2.24
CA PHE A 61 -9.39 22.37 -2.55
C PHE A 61 -10.84 21.88 -2.63
N TRP A 62 -11.09 20.79 -3.36
CA TRP A 62 -12.44 20.27 -3.55
C TRP A 62 -13.05 19.77 -2.24
N TYR A 63 -12.29 19.03 -1.44
CA TYR A 63 -12.78 18.42 -0.20
C TYR A 63 -12.55 19.26 1.06
N ASP A 64 -12.16 20.53 0.90
CA ASP A 64 -11.86 21.47 1.99
C ASP A 64 -10.92 20.86 3.04
N LYS A 65 -9.84 20.22 2.57
CA LYS A 65 -8.83 19.59 3.43
C LYS A 65 -7.63 20.51 3.56
N PRO A 66 -7.23 20.88 4.79
CA PRO A 66 -6.00 21.63 4.97
C PRO A 66 -4.82 20.76 4.59
N ASP A 67 -3.75 21.42 4.17
CA ASP A 67 -2.45 20.78 4.15
C ASP A 67 -1.96 20.51 5.59
N ARG A 68 -1.29 19.37 5.79
CA ARG A 68 -0.82 18.88 7.09
C ARG A 68 0.70 18.81 7.08
N PRO A 69 1.39 19.91 7.42
CA PRO A 69 2.85 19.90 7.50
C PRO A 69 3.30 18.87 8.54
N GLY A 70 4.31 18.08 8.19
CA GLY A 70 4.76 16.98 9.05
C GLY A 70 3.94 15.71 8.89
N LYS A 71 3.55 15.35 7.66
CA LYS A 71 3.38 13.95 7.23
C LYS A 71 4.58 13.53 6.38
N ASP A 72 4.86 12.23 6.30
CA ASP A 72 5.89 11.73 5.38
C ASP A 72 5.44 11.95 3.94
N PRO A 73 6.30 12.45 3.05
CA PRO A 73 5.99 12.47 1.63
C PRO A 73 5.80 11.04 1.12
N ILE A 74 4.89 10.86 0.16
CA ILE A 74 4.72 9.56 -0.49
C ILE A 74 5.90 9.33 -1.42
N THR A 75 6.51 8.15 -1.30
CA THR A 75 7.57 7.76 -2.22
C THR A 75 6.98 7.19 -3.51
N ILE A 76 7.42 7.68 -4.67
CA ILE A 76 6.95 7.18 -5.97
C ILE A 76 8.14 6.71 -6.79
N TYR A 77 8.05 5.49 -7.31
CA TYR A 77 9.03 4.92 -8.23
C TYR A 77 8.47 4.95 -9.65
N LEU A 78 8.98 5.86 -10.47
CA LEU A 78 8.61 6.02 -11.87
C LEU A 78 9.58 5.20 -12.74
N LEU A 79 9.15 4.00 -13.10
CA LEU A 79 9.92 3.06 -13.90
C LEU A 79 9.82 3.36 -15.40
N ASP A 80 10.68 2.74 -16.19
CA ASP A 80 10.74 2.98 -17.63
C ASP A 80 9.56 2.40 -18.42
N GLY A 81 8.95 1.32 -17.94
CA GLY A 81 7.86 0.68 -18.64
C GLY A 81 7.13 -0.34 -17.79
N SER A 82 5.98 -0.81 -18.28
CA SER A 82 5.11 -1.74 -17.56
C SER A 82 5.81 -3.07 -17.25
N ARG A 83 6.77 -3.49 -18.08
CA ARG A 83 7.61 -4.67 -17.79
C ARG A 83 8.45 -4.52 -16.52
N GLY A 84 8.88 -3.30 -16.18
CA GLY A 84 9.59 -3.04 -14.93
C GLY A 84 8.68 -3.29 -13.72
N VAL A 85 7.45 -2.79 -13.79
CA VAL A 85 6.41 -3.00 -12.77
C VAL A 85 6.07 -4.49 -12.63
N GLN A 86 5.83 -5.17 -13.75
CA GLN A 86 5.51 -6.61 -13.77
C GLN A 86 6.67 -7.47 -13.25
N LYS A 87 7.93 -7.11 -13.55
CA LYS A 87 9.10 -7.81 -13.01
C LYS A 87 9.20 -7.66 -11.50
N LEU A 88 8.78 -6.51 -10.96
CA LEU A 88 8.82 -6.21 -9.54
C LEU A 88 7.81 -7.04 -8.74
N LEU A 89 6.60 -7.22 -9.29
CA LEU A 89 5.52 -7.96 -8.65
C LEU A 89 5.46 -9.45 -9.02
N GLY A 90 6.11 -9.86 -10.10
CA GLY A 90 5.94 -11.21 -10.67
C GLY A 90 4.60 -11.42 -11.38
N SER A 91 3.69 -10.45 -11.32
CA SER A 91 2.37 -10.50 -11.95
C SER A 91 2.36 -9.82 -13.33
N ARG A 92 1.50 -10.32 -14.23
CA ARG A 92 1.24 -9.73 -15.55
C ARG A 92 0.05 -8.78 -15.46
N GLY A 93 -0.06 -7.83 -16.39
CA GLY A 93 -1.22 -6.94 -16.47
C GLY A 93 -1.23 -5.76 -15.50
N VAL A 94 -0.35 -5.73 -14.50
CA VAL A 94 -0.20 -4.58 -13.61
C VAL A 94 0.55 -3.43 -14.32
N ALA A 95 -0.10 -2.26 -14.38
CA ALA A 95 0.44 -1.04 -15.00
C ALA A 95 1.07 -0.08 -13.98
N GLY A 96 0.75 -0.26 -12.70
CA GLY A 96 1.20 0.52 -11.57
C GLY A 96 0.43 0.05 -10.34
N TYR A 97 0.88 0.42 -9.15
CA TYR A 97 0.20 0.06 -7.90
C TYR A 97 0.60 1.02 -6.79
N TYR A 98 -0.19 1.04 -5.74
CA TYR A 98 0.10 1.74 -4.50
C TYR A 98 0.06 0.78 -3.31
N SER A 99 0.94 1.01 -2.36
CA SER A 99 1.13 0.14 -1.21
C SER A 99 1.23 0.98 0.07
N PRO A 100 0.20 0.97 0.93
CA PRO A 100 0.25 1.57 2.25
C PRO A 100 0.99 0.64 3.23
N HIS A 101 2.30 0.50 3.03
CA HIS A 101 3.16 -0.42 3.77
C HIS A 101 3.66 0.17 5.10
N ILE A 102 3.88 -0.68 6.11
CA ILE A 102 4.35 -0.26 7.44
C ILE A 102 5.70 0.48 7.39
N GLU A 103 6.58 0.03 6.51
CA GLU A 103 7.93 0.55 6.31
C GLU A 103 7.97 1.89 5.55
N GLY A 104 6.82 2.34 5.04
CA GLY A 104 6.69 3.54 4.22
C GLY A 104 5.69 3.33 3.08
N THR A 105 4.75 4.25 2.95
CA THR A 105 3.80 4.25 1.84
C THR A 105 4.51 4.58 0.53
N TYR A 106 4.30 3.76 -0.50
CA TYR A 106 4.89 4.00 -1.81
C TYR A 106 3.95 3.66 -2.96
N ALA A 107 4.22 4.24 -4.12
CA ALA A 107 3.57 3.88 -5.38
C ALA A 107 4.62 3.55 -6.45
N VAL A 108 4.25 2.68 -7.38
CA VAL A 108 5.06 2.37 -8.56
C VAL A 108 4.24 2.71 -9.79
N ALA A 109 4.82 3.52 -10.67
CA ALA A 109 4.24 3.92 -11.94
C ALA A 109 5.26 3.72 -13.06
N HIS A 110 4.86 3.96 -14.31
CA HIS A 110 5.76 3.82 -15.46
C HIS A 110 5.56 4.89 -16.53
N ARG A 111 6.65 5.17 -17.27
CA ARG A 111 6.68 6.06 -18.44
C ARG A 111 6.32 5.24 -19.69
N GLY A 112 5.04 5.14 -20.07
CA GLY A 112 4.63 4.37 -21.26
C GLY A 112 5.22 4.92 -22.58
N GLY A 113 4.94 4.27 -23.72
CA GLY A 113 5.42 4.70 -25.05
C GLY A 113 4.90 6.06 -25.54
N GLY A 114 3.95 6.67 -24.82
CA GLY A 114 3.50 8.06 -24.98
C GLY A 114 3.85 8.97 -23.80
N GLY A 115 4.81 8.57 -22.96
CA GLY A 115 5.11 9.21 -21.67
C GLY A 115 4.17 8.77 -20.55
N TRP A 116 4.44 9.23 -19.32
CA TRP A 116 3.57 8.94 -18.17
C TRP A 116 2.17 9.54 -18.34
N ARG A 117 2.06 10.68 -19.05
CA ARG A 117 0.82 11.36 -19.45
C ARG A 117 -0.01 10.60 -20.48
N SER A 118 0.41 9.40 -20.89
CA SER A 118 -0.51 8.50 -21.56
C SER A 118 -1.76 8.34 -20.68
N LEU A 119 -2.95 8.41 -21.30
CA LEU A 119 -4.23 8.37 -20.57
C LEU A 119 -4.29 7.20 -19.57
N THR A 120 -3.63 6.08 -19.85
CA THR A 120 -3.61 4.91 -18.97
C THR A 120 -2.68 5.08 -17.76
N GLY A 121 -1.45 5.57 -17.94
CA GLY A 121 -0.46 5.64 -16.85
C GLY A 121 -0.82 6.68 -15.78
N GLN A 122 -1.18 7.89 -16.19
CA GLN A 122 -1.64 8.95 -15.30
C GLN A 122 -2.92 8.55 -14.53
N ARG A 123 -3.89 7.94 -15.22
CA ARG A 123 -5.15 7.52 -14.59
C ARG A 123 -4.93 6.50 -13.48
N VAL A 124 -4.09 5.48 -13.71
CA VAL A 124 -3.77 4.48 -12.69
C VAL A 124 -3.18 5.16 -11.46
N LEU A 125 -2.20 6.03 -11.64
CA LEU A 125 -1.60 6.74 -10.51
C LEU A 125 -2.58 7.65 -9.76
N PHE A 126 -3.44 8.37 -10.47
CA PHE A 126 -4.45 9.21 -9.85
C PHE A 126 -5.52 8.40 -9.12
N HIS A 127 -5.88 7.22 -9.65
CA HIS A 127 -6.77 6.27 -8.99
C HIS A 127 -6.16 5.80 -7.66
N GLU A 128 -4.92 5.31 -7.69
CA GLU A 128 -4.19 4.89 -6.50
C GLU A 128 -4.00 6.04 -5.48
N TYR A 129 -3.68 7.25 -5.95
CA TYR A 129 -3.56 8.41 -5.08
C TYR A 129 -4.90 8.84 -4.47
N ALA A 130 -6.01 8.66 -5.18
CA ALA A 130 -7.34 8.94 -4.63
C ALA A 130 -7.68 7.97 -3.50
N HIS A 131 -7.30 6.69 -3.58
CA HIS A 131 -7.36 5.78 -2.42
C HIS A 131 -6.50 6.29 -1.27
N HIS A 132 -5.24 6.65 -1.53
CA HIS A 132 -4.38 7.26 -0.50
C HIS A 132 -5.07 8.44 0.19
N PHE A 133 -5.55 9.40 -0.60
CA PHE A 133 -6.19 10.61 -0.11
C PHE A 133 -7.42 10.27 0.73
N MET A 134 -8.25 9.32 0.27
CA MET A 134 -9.43 8.88 1.01
C MET A 134 -9.05 8.32 2.38
N PHE A 135 -8.12 7.35 2.41
CA PHE A 135 -7.71 6.68 3.65
C PHE A 135 -6.93 7.59 4.61
N ASN A 136 -6.30 8.64 4.08
CA ASN A 136 -5.49 9.59 4.84
C ASN A 136 -6.29 10.79 5.39
N GLU A 137 -7.33 11.23 4.68
CA GLU A 137 -8.04 12.48 4.99
C GLU A 137 -9.47 12.29 5.50
N PHE A 138 -10.04 11.08 5.37
CA PHE A 138 -11.39 10.76 5.83
C PHE A 138 -11.40 9.68 6.91
N ALA A 139 -12.29 9.86 7.87
CA ALA A 139 -12.57 8.92 8.95
C ALA A 139 -14.08 8.64 8.97
N VAL A 140 -14.56 7.99 7.91
CA VAL A 140 -15.98 7.70 7.70
C VAL A 140 -16.15 6.22 7.30
N PRO A 141 -17.32 5.60 7.56
CA PRO A 141 -17.66 4.28 7.05
C PRO A 141 -18.01 4.35 5.56
N ALA A 142 -17.05 4.72 4.72
CA ALA A 142 -17.23 4.71 3.28
C ALA A 142 -17.57 3.27 2.83
N PRO A 143 -18.68 3.07 2.08
CA PRO A 143 -19.00 1.77 1.50
C PRO A 143 -18.07 1.49 0.30
N ALA A 144 -17.87 0.21 -0.01
CA ALA A 144 -16.92 -0.23 -1.03
C ALA A 144 -17.13 0.43 -2.41
N TRP A 145 -18.39 0.55 -2.85
CA TRP A 145 -18.70 1.19 -4.14
C TRP A 145 -18.26 2.66 -4.18
N LEU A 146 -18.28 3.35 -3.04
CA LEU A 146 -17.85 4.73 -2.98
C LEU A 146 -16.33 4.82 -2.92
N ILE A 147 -15.66 3.88 -2.23
CA ILE A 147 -14.20 3.80 -2.20
C ILE A 147 -13.66 3.67 -3.63
N GLU A 148 -14.16 2.70 -4.41
CA GLU A 148 -13.77 2.54 -5.82
C GLU A 148 -14.25 3.66 -6.72
N GLY A 149 -15.53 4.02 -6.59
CA GLY A 149 -16.13 5.00 -7.46
C GLY A 149 -15.51 6.39 -7.29
N PHE A 150 -15.08 6.74 -6.08
CA PHE A 150 -14.31 7.95 -5.80
C PHE A 150 -12.97 7.95 -6.53
N ALA A 151 -12.22 6.85 -6.43
CA ALA A 151 -10.93 6.73 -7.09
C ALA A 151 -11.04 6.76 -8.61
N GLU A 152 -11.97 5.99 -9.18
CA GLU A 152 -12.25 6.01 -10.62
C GLU A 152 -12.75 7.38 -11.12
N PHE A 153 -13.60 8.08 -10.35
CA PHE A 153 -14.13 9.38 -10.73
C PHE A 153 -13.01 10.44 -10.79
N LEU A 154 -12.16 10.50 -9.75
CA LEU A 154 -11.07 11.47 -9.66
C LEU A 154 -9.89 11.14 -10.58
N ALA A 155 -9.66 9.86 -10.88
CA ALA A 155 -8.65 9.44 -11.84
C ALA A 155 -8.83 10.07 -13.23
N THR A 156 -10.05 10.49 -13.56
CA THR A 156 -10.38 11.10 -14.86
C THR A 156 -10.08 12.60 -14.96
N VAL A 157 -9.52 13.21 -13.91
CA VAL A 157 -9.11 14.61 -13.92
C VAL A 157 -8.03 14.83 -14.98
N GLU A 158 -8.22 15.87 -15.79
CA GLU A 158 -7.22 16.36 -16.72
C GLU A 158 -7.01 17.86 -16.49
N PHE A 159 -5.77 18.29 -16.68
CA PHE A 159 -5.34 19.67 -16.48
C PHE A 159 -5.03 20.32 -17.83
N GLY A 160 -5.76 21.39 -18.15
CA GLY A 160 -5.51 22.22 -19.32
C GLY A 160 -4.28 23.12 -19.14
N GLU A 161 -3.62 23.43 -20.26
CA GLU A 161 -2.49 24.38 -20.31
C GLU A 161 -2.91 25.81 -19.91
N ASP A 162 -4.19 26.16 -20.10
CA ASP A 162 -4.79 27.45 -19.75
C ASP A 162 -5.15 27.56 -18.25
N GLY A 163 -4.82 26.55 -17.45
CA GLY A 163 -5.16 26.51 -16.02
C GLY A 163 -6.52 25.86 -15.72
N SER A 164 -7.32 25.56 -16.74
CA SER A 164 -8.57 24.83 -16.57
C SER A 164 -8.32 23.38 -16.11
N TRP A 165 -9.36 22.77 -15.54
CA TRP A 165 -9.34 21.37 -15.14
C TRP A 165 -10.70 20.73 -15.35
N THR A 166 -10.70 19.43 -15.64
CA THR A 166 -11.91 18.66 -15.86
C THR A 166 -12.15 17.66 -14.75
N TYR A 167 -13.40 17.24 -14.58
CA TYR A 167 -13.76 16.16 -13.65
C TYR A 167 -14.95 15.36 -14.16
N GLY A 168 -15.03 14.09 -13.76
CA GLY A 168 -16.10 13.20 -14.20
C GLY A 168 -16.06 12.93 -15.70
N LYS A 169 -14.87 12.82 -16.31
CA LYS A 169 -14.81 12.34 -17.69
C LYS A 169 -15.23 10.86 -17.71
N PRO A 170 -15.81 10.36 -18.82
CA PRO A 170 -16.15 8.95 -18.93
C PRO A 170 -14.95 8.04 -18.66
N ALA A 171 -15.11 7.06 -17.78
CA ALA A 171 -14.14 5.99 -17.55
C ALA A 171 -14.16 5.00 -18.72
N THR A 172 -13.73 5.46 -19.90
CA THR A 172 -13.83 4.71 -21.16
C THR A 172 -13.15 3.34 -21.12
N HIS A 173 -12.18 3.13 -20.23
CA HIS A 173 -11.53 1.83 -19.99
C HIS A 173 -12.49 0.80 -19.38
N ARG A 174 -13.50 1.24 -18.63
CA ARG A 174 -14.58 0.39 -18.08
C ARG A 174 -15.76 0.22 -19.05
N GLY A 175 -15.70 0.84 -20.23
CA GLY A 175 -16.79 0.81 -21.21
C GLY A 175 -17.11 -0.61 -21.74
N ALA A 176 -16.14 -1.52 -21.72
CA ALA A 176 -16.38 -2.94 -22.02
C ALA A 176 -17.14 -3.61 -20.86
N GLU A 177 -16.68 -3.47 -19.62
CA GLU A 177 -17.36 -4.03 -18.44
C GLU A 177 -18.83 -3.58 -18.35
N LEU A 178 -19.07 -2.28 -18.49
CA LEU A 178 -20.41 -1.69 -18.45
C LEU A 178 -21.30 -2.08 -19.65
N ARG A 179 -20.71 -2.59 -20.72
CA ARG A 179 -21.43 -3.08 -21.91
C ARG A 179 -21.69 -4.60 -21.86
N TYR A 180 -20.85 -5.36 -21.17
CA TYR A 180 -20.96 -6.81 -21.05
C TYR A 180 -21.74 -7.24 -19.79
N PHE A 181 -21.74 -6.45 -18.72
CA PHE A 181 -22.43 -6.72 -17.46
C PHE A 181 -23.58 -5.74 -17.22
N ASP A 182 -24.71 -5.98 -17.91
CA ASP A 182 -25.85 -5.05 -18.01
C ASP A 182 -26.66 -4.85 -16.71
N ASP A 183 -26.46 -5.69 -15.68
CA ASP A 183 -27.19 -5.64 -14.41
C ASP A 183 -26.32 -5.01 -13.31
N ALA A 184 -26.71 -3.81 -12.86
CA ALA A 184 -26.00 -3.06 -11.83
C ALA A 184 -26.12 -3.68 -10.44
N GLN A 185 -27.16 -4.51 -10.21
CA GLN A 185 -27.41 -5.19 -8.94
C GLN A 185 -27.30 -4.24 -7.74
N ILE A 186 -28.06 -3.13 -7.78
CA ILE A 186 -27.86 -1.97 -6.92
C ILE A 186 -27.86 -2.30 -5.43
N GLU A 187 -28.67 -3.28 -5.00
CA GLU A 187 -28.70 -3.68 -3.59
C GLU A 187 -27.37 -4.35 -3.20
N ARG A 188 -26.83 -5.24 -4.04
CA ARG A 188 -25.53 -5.87 -3.82
C ARG A 188 -24.40 -4.84 -3.86
N LEU A 189 -24.41 -3.94 -4.85
CA LEU A 189 -23.44 -2.84 -4.96
C LEU A 189 -23.39 -1.98 -3.68
N LEU A 190 -24.56 -1.66 -3.12
CA LEU A 190 -24.67 -0.83 -1.91
C LEU A 190 -24.33 -1.57 -0.61
N SER A 191 -24.48 -2.89 -0.55
CA SER A 191 -24.28 -3.68 0.67
C SER A 191 -23.01 -4.53 0.70
N TRP A 192 -22.26 -4.65 -0.40
CA TRP A 192 -21.03 -5.42 -0.41
C TRP A 192 -20.02 -4.87 0.63
N PRO A 193 -19.29 -5.73 1.39
CA PRO A 193 -19.19 -7.20 1.26
C PRO A 193 -20.19 -8.05 2.09
N ASP A 194 -21.34 -7.51 2.52
CA ASP A 194 -22.26 -8.23 3.44
C ASP A 194 -22.82 -9.53 2.83
N GLY A 195 -22.40 -10.67 3.38
CA GLY A 195 -22.91 -12.00 3.03
C GLY A 195 -22.41 -12.56 1.69
N GLU A 196 -21.50 -11.88 1.00
CA GLU A 196 -21.01 -12.27 -0.32
C GLU A 196 -19.53 -12.63 -0.32
N ARG A 197 -19.18 -13.72 -1.02
CA ARG A 197 -17.79 -14.17 -1.18
C ARG A 197 -17.08 -13.57 -2.40
N ARG A 198 -17.81 -13.14 -3.42
CA ARG A 198 -17.26 -12.65 -4.70
C ARG A 198 -17.80 -11.26 -5.02
N LEU A 199 -16.94 -10.39 -5.56
CA LEU A 199 -17.38 -9.11 -6.12
C LEU A 199 -18.42 -9.34 -7.23
N ILE A 200 -19.34 -8.39 -7.42
CA ILE A 200 -20.22 -8.40 -8.59
C ILE A 200 -19.40 -8.15 -9.87
N ALA A 201 -19.76 -8.85 -10.94
CA ALA A 201 -19.18 -8.57 -12.25
C ALA A 201 -19.48 -7.11 -12.66
N GLY A 202 -18.46 -6.36 -13.08
CA GLY A 202 -18.57 -4.93 -13.38
C GLY A 202 -18.66 -4.01 -12.17
N PHE A 203 -18.32 -4.47 -10.95
CA PHE A 203 -18.35 -3.67 -9.72
C PHE A 203 -17.67 -2.30 -9.88
N TYR A 204 -16.46 -2.27 -10.44
CA TYR A 204 -15.70 -1.03 -10.64
C TYR A 204 -16.44 -0.06 -11.57
N GLY A 205 -16.93 -0.55 -12.71
CA GLY A 205 -17.73 0.24 -13.64
C GLY A 205 -19.00 0.81 -13.00
N TRP A 206 -19.76 0.00 -12.26
CA TRP A 206 -21.00 0.44 -11.61
C TRP A 206 -20.75 1.38 -10.42
N SER A 207 -19.68 1.15 -9.66
CA SER A 207 -19.20 2.02 -8.59
C SER A 207 -18.86 3.42 -9.11
N TRP A 208 -18.12 3.49 -10.21
CA TRP A 208 -17.86 4.72 -10.94
C TRP A 208 -19.15 5.36 -11.44
N GLY A 209 -20.04 4.59 -12.08
CA GLY A 209 -21.30 5.10 -12.62
C GLY A 209 -22.20 5.74 -11.57
N LEU A 210 -22.33 5.08 -10.40
CA LEU A 210 -23.12 5.59 -9.27
C LEU A 210 -22.47 6.85 -8.68
N THR A 211 -21.15 6.83 -8.49
CA THR A 211 -20.40 7.98 -7.97
C THR A 211 -20.50 9.18 -8.89
N HIS A 212 -20.31 8.96 -10.20
CA HIS A 212 -20.47 9.98 -11.22
C HIS A 212 -21.88 10.55 -11.20
N MET A 213 -22.92 9.70 -11.26
CA MET A 213 -24.32 10.15 -11.24
C MET A 213 -24.63 11.04 -10.03
N LEU A 214 -24.08 10.71 -8.86
CA LEU A 214 -24.33 11.44 -7.62
C LEU A 214 -23.51 12.74 -7.51
N TYR A 215 -22.26 12.77 -7.96
CA TYR A 215 -21.45 13.99 -7.93
C TYR A 215 -21.80 15.00 -9.03
N THR A 216 -22.28 14.54 -10.19
CA THR A 216 -22.70 15.43 -11.28
C THR A 216 -24.17 15.86 -11.17
N ALA A 217 -24.92 15.33 -10.21
CA ALA A 217 -26.28 15.78 -9.95
C ALA A 217 -26.31 17.23 -9.40
N PRO A 218 -27.45 17.96 -9.49
CA PRO A 218 -27.54 19.35 -9.02
C PRO A 218 -27.19 19.56 -7.55
N ASP A 219 -27.34 18.53 -6.72
CA ASP A 219 -27.01 18.52 -5.30
C ASP A 219 -25.51 18.26 -5.02
N ARG A 220 -24.69 18.09 -6.07
CA ARG A 220 -23.21 18.00 -6.03
C ARG A 220 -22.68 17.04 -4.96
N GLY A 221 -23.28 15.85 -4.85
CA GLY A 221 -22.87 14.83 -3.88
C GLY A 221 -23.46 14.98 -2.48
N ALA A 222 -24.36 15.94 -2.20
CA ALA A 222 -24.98 16.06 -0.87
C ALA A 222 -25.70 14.77 -0.42
N ARG A 223 -26.29 14.01 -1.35
CA ARG A 223 -26.84 12.68 -1.04
C ARG A 223 -25.78 11.64 -0.64
N ILE A 224 -24.55 11.73 -1.15
CA ILE A 224 -23.44 10.86 -0.67
C ILE A 224 -23.15 11.19 0.79
N SER A 225 -23.01 12.47 1.14
CA SER A 225 -22.78 12.91 2.52
C SER A 225 -23.90 12.44 3.45
N ALA A 226 -25.17 12.66 3.07
CA ALA A 226 -26.32 12.21 3.85
C ALA A 226 -26.36 10.68 4.03
N TYR A 227 -25.94 9.92 3.02
CA TYR A 227 -25.83 8.46 3.14
C TYR A 227 -24.75 8.05 4.14
N ILE A 228 -23.55 8.61 4.02
CA ILE A 228 -22.42 8.35 4.94
C ILE A 228 -22.78 8.74 6.38
N GLU A 229 -23.49 9.84 6.59
CA GLU A 229 -23.93 10.27 7.94
C GLU A 229 -24.82 9.22 8.60
N ARG A 230 -25.72 8.58 7.85
CA ARG A 230 -26.57 7.49 8.35
C ARG A 230 -25.78 6.23 8.68
N LEU A 231 -24.81 5.88 7.83
CA LEU A 231 -23.88 4.76 8.12
C LEU A 231 -23.07 5.04 9.38
N SER A 232 -22.61 6.28 9.56
CA SER A 232 -21.87 6.72 10.75
C SER A 232 -22.73 6.66 12.02
N ALA A 233 -24.05 6.81 11.88
CA ALA A 233 -25.01 6.62 12.97
C ALA A 233 -25.35 5.13 13.24
N GLY A 234 -24.70 4.19 12.54
CA GLY A 234 -24.90 2.75 12.72
C GLY A 234 -26.09 2.16 11.94
N GLU A 235 -26.70 2.92 11.02
CA GLU A 235 -27.71 2.34 10.14
C GLU A 235 -27.09 1.35 9.13
N LYS A 236 -27.82 0.26 8.83
CA LYS A 236 -27.39 -0.71 7.82
C LYS A 236 -27.41 -0.08 6.40
N PRO A 237 -26.57 -0.58 5.46
CA PRO A 237 -26.43 0.02 4.13
C PRO A 237 -27.73 0.20 3.35
N LEU A 238 -28.58 -0.83 3.26
CA LEU A 238 -29.80 -0.76 2.45
C LEU A 238 -30.91 0.12 3.07
N PRO A 239 -31.21 0.04 4.38
CA PRO A 239 -32.13 1.00 5.00
C PRO A 239 -31.70 2.46 4.83
N ALA A 240 -30.43 2.78 5.06
CA ALA A 240 -29.90 4.12 4.88
C ALA A 240 -30.02 4.58 3.41
N ALA A 241 -29.74 3.69 2.46
CA ALA A 241 -29.86 3.96 1.03
C ALA A 241 -31.31 4.25 0.63
N ARG A 242 -32.29 3.47 1.12
CA ARG A 242 -33.72 3.72 0.86
C ARG A 242 -34.18 5.08 1.38
N ALA A 243 -33.64 5.50 2.52
CA ALA A 243 -34.01 6.78 3.13
C ALA A 243 -33.41 8.00 2.39
N VAL A 244 -32.27 7.85 1.74
CA VAL A 244 -31.56 8.94 1.04
C VAL A 244 -31.83 8.96 -0.46
N PHE A 245 -31.79 7.79 -1.10
CA PHE A 245 -31.94 7.64 -2.56
C PHE A 245 -33.37 7.25 -2.99
N GLY A 246 -34.23 6.82 -2.06
CA GLY A 246 -35.60 6.43 -2.34
C GLY A 246 -35.74 4.97 -2.78
N ASP A 247 -36.63 4.71 -3.76
CA ASP A 247 -36.83 3.36 -4.30
C ASP A 247 -35.57 2.88 -5.04
N LEU A 248 -34.90 1.86 -4.51
CA LEU A 248 -33.65 1.33 -5.08
C LEU A 248 -33.83 0.78 -6.49
N ARG A 249 -34.99 0.23 -6.85
CA ARG A 249 -35.24 -0.20 -8.24
C ARG A 249 -35.37 1.00 -9.18
N GLN A 250 -35.84 2.13 -8.67
CA GLN A 250 -35.84 3.37 -9.44
C GLN A 250 -34.42 3.93 -9.60
N LEU A 251 -33.61 3.86 -8.54
CA LEU A 251 -32.20 4.24 -8.55
C LEU A 251 -31.40 3.41 -9.57
N GLU A 252 -31.58 2.08 -9.56
CA GLU A 252 -30.94 1.17 -10.52
C GLU A 252 -31.25 1.55 -11.97
N ARG A 253 -32.53 1.73 -12.30
CA ARG A 253 -32.93 2.19 -13.64
C ARG A 253 -32.37 3.57 -13.99
N GLN A 254 -32.19 4.47 -13.01
CA GLN A 254 -31.57 5.77 -13.24
C GLN A 254 -30.08 5.61 -13.53
N LEU A 255 -29.37 4.80 -12.76
CA LEU A 255 -27.96 4.48 -12.92
C LEU A 255 -27.69 3.86 -14.30
N GLU A 256 -28.46 2.84 -14.69
CA GLU A 256 -28.34 2.22 -16.00
C GLU A 256 -28.56 3.23 -17.14
N ARG A 257 -29.56 4.11 -17.01
CA ARG A 257 -29.80 5.16 -18.02
C ARG A 257 -28.67 6.19 -18.06
N HIS A 258 -28.12 6.53 -16.90
CA HIS A 258 -27.00 7.47 -16.78
C HIS A 258 -25.76 6.92 -17.48
N VAL A 259 -25.42 5.66 -17.23
CA VAL A 259 -24.26 4.98 -17.85
C VAL A 259 -24.44 4.74 -19.34
N ARG A 260 -25.66 4.44 -19.80
CA ARG A 260 -25.98 4.25 -21.24
C ARG A 260 -26.14 5.57 -22.02
N GLY A 261 -26.29 6.69 -21.33
CA GLY A 261 -26.52 8.01 -21.93
C GLY A 261 -25.24 8.72 -22.34
N ASP A 262 -25.38 9.88 -22.97
CA ASP A 262 -24.25 10.80 -23.17
C ASP A 262 -23.84 11.39 -21.82
N MET A 263 -22.61 11.09 -21.39
CA MET A 263 -22.11 11.51 -20.08
C MET A 263 -21.46 12.89 -20.18
N GLU A 264 -22.04 13.85 -19.48
CA GLU A 264 -21.46 15.18 -19.31
C GLU A 264 -20.33 15.15 -18.28
N TYR A 265 -19.27 15.91 -18.54
CA TYR A 265 -18.18 16.13 -17.61
C TYR A 265 -18.06 17.62 -17.28
N GLY A 266 -17.57 17.92 -16.08
CA GLY A 266 -17.37 19.29 -15.65
C GLY A 266 -16.07 19.87 -16.19
N VAL A 267 -16.10 21.15 -16.54
CA VAL A 267 -14.91 21.97 -16.80
C VAL A 267 -14.95 23.15 -15.84
N SER A 268 -13.85 23.38 -15.13
CA SER A 268 -13.70 24.51 -14.22
C SER A 268 -12.41 25.26 -14.52
N SER A 269 -12.44 26.57 -14.30
CA SER A 269 -11.27 27.46 -14.31
C SER A 269 -11.02 28.06 -12.93
N GLU A 270 -11.69 27.55 -11.90
CA GLU A 270 -11.50 27.99 -10.53
C GLU A 270 -10.08 27.66 -10.07
N THR A 271 -9.39 28.68 -9.55
CA THR A 271 -8.01 28.58 -9.10
C THR A 271 -7.94 28.02 -7.70
N PHE A 272 -6.97 27.14 -7.46
CA PHE A 272 -6.71 26.55 -6.16
C PHE A 272 -5.21 26.58 -5.82
N PRO A 273 -4.84 26.59 -4.53
CA PRO A 273 -3.44 26.56 -4.12
C PRO A 273 -2.83 25.18 -4.36
N TRP A 274 -1.62 25.13 -4.91
CA TRP A 274 -0.80 23.91 -5.03
C TRP A 274 0.68 24.29 -5.12
N SER A 275 1.58 23.36 -4.78
CA SER A 275 3.02 23.61 -4.78
C SER A 275 3.63 23.40 -6.17
N GLN A 276 4.37 24.40 -6.68
CA GLN A 276 5.10 24.27 -7.94
C GLN A 276 6.58 23.90 -7.75
N ASP A 277 7.03 23.88 -6.49
CA ASP A 277 8.41 23.66 -6.10
C ASP A 277 8.79 22.20 -6.33
N VAL A 278 9.84 22.00 -7.13
CA VAL A 278 10.43 20.69 -7.40
C VAL A 278 11.94 20.84 -7.23
N ALA A 279 12.51 20.14 -6.25
CA ALA A 279 13.94 20.05 -6.05
C ALA A 279 14.46 18.77 -6.71
N LEU A 280 15.24 18.92 -7.77
CA LEU A 280 15.85 17.80 -8.49
C LEU A 280 17.25 17.50 -7.95
N SER A 281 17.57 16.21 -7.88
CA SER A 281 18.92 15.72 -7.63
C SER A 281 19.19 14.39 -8.34
N THR A 282 20.45 14.12 -8.64
CA THR A 282 20.90 12.82 -9.16
C THR A 282 21.47 12.00 -8.01
N LEU A 283 21.04 10.74 -7.87
CA LEU A 283 21.57 9.86 -6.85
C LEU A 283 22.98 9.38 -7.21
N PRO A 284 23.90 9.31 -6.24
CA PRO A 284 25.13 8.55 -6.37
C PRO A 284 24.84 7.10 -6.78
N VAL A 285 25.73 6.49 -7.57
CA VAL A 285 25.55 5.13 -8.12
C VAL A 285 25.26 4.09 -7.03
N ALA A 286 25.95 4.16 -5.89
CA ALA A 286 25.73 3.24 -4.77
C ALA A 286 24.34 3.41 -4.15
N GLU A 287 23.88 4.66 -3.98
CA GLU A 287 22.55 4.95 -3.44
C GLU A 287 21.45 4.52 -4.41
N GLY A 288 21.63 4.77 -5.72
CA GLY A 288 20.70 4.30 -6.75
C GLY A 288 20.60 2.76 -6.80
N ARG A 289 21.72 2.05 -6.62
CA ARG A 289 21.70 0.58 -6.53
C ARG A 289 21.01 0.09 -5.26
N MET A 290 21.27 0.73 -4.13
CA MET A 290 20.60 0.40 -2.86
C MET A 290 19.08 0.63 -2.96
N LEU A 291 18.66 1.72 -3.59
CA LEU A 291 17.25 2.04 -3.86
C LEU A 291 16.58 0.95 -4.71
N GLU A 292 17.23 0.49 -5.78
CA GLU A 292 16.72 -0.59 -6.62
C GLU A 292 16.53 -1.89 -5.84
N LEU A 293 17.52 -2.26 -5.00
CA LEU A 293 17.46 -3.46 -4.17
C LEU A 293 16.37 -3.36 -3.10
N HIS A 294 16.23 -2.20 -2.47
CA HIS A 294 15.13 -1.91 -1.55
C HIS A 294 13.77 -2.07 -2.25
N LEU A 295 13.60 -1.46 -3.42
CA LEU A 295 12.36 -1.58 -4.19
C LEU A 295 12.06 -3.04 -4.54
N ARG A 296 13.04 -3.78 -5.05
CA ARG A 296 12.90 -5.22 -5.34
C ARG A 296 12.49 -6.04 -4.12
N ARG A 297 13.06 -5.74 -2.95
CA ARG A 297 12.65 -6.39 -1.70
C ARG A 297 11.20 -6.08 -1.39
N MET A 298 10.80 -4.80 -1.43
CA MET A 298 9.41 -4.36 -1.21
C MET A 298 8.41 -4.98 -2.19
N GLY A 299 8.83 -5.25 -3.44
CA GLY A 299 8.02 -5.96 -4.44
C GLY A 299 7.89 -7.46 -4.20
N GLY A 300 8.79 -8.05 -3.41
CA GLY A 300 8.70 -9.44 -2.94
C GLY A 300 8.92 -10.52 -3.99
N HIS A 301 8.95 -10.22 -5.29
CA HIS A 301 9.20 -11.20 -6.33
C HIS A 301 10.69 -11.61 -6.40
N LYS A 302 10.96 -12.92 -6.47
CA LYS A 302 12.31 -13.51 -6.46
C LYS A 302 13.16 -12.96 -5.31
N LEU A 303 12.62 -13.09 -4.11
CA LEU A 303 13.20 -12.50 -2.92
C LEU A 303 14.56 -13.12 -2.56
N GLU A 304 14.79 -14.38 -2.92
CA GLU A 304 16.07 -15.09 -2.80
C GLU A 304 17.16 -14.43 -3.65
N ASP A 305 16.86 -14.12 -4.92
CA ASP A 305 17.77 -13.40 -5.83
C ASP A 305 18.08 -12.00 -5.26
N THR A 306 17.08 -11.33 -4.69
CA THR A 306 17.24 -10.01 -4.08
C THR A 306 18.09 -10.07 -2.80
N ARG A 307 17.90 -11.09 -1.95
CA ARG A 307 18.73 -11.37 -0.77
C ARG A 307 20.19 -11.61 -1.19
N ASP A 308 20.43 -12.44 -2.21
CA ASP A 308 21.78 -12.75 -2.71
C ASP A 308 22.47 -11.49 -3.25
N ASP A 309 21.75 -10.66 -4.01
CA ASP A 309 22.26 -9.38 -4.51
C ASP A 309 22.57 -8.39 -3.38
N LEU A 310 21.74 -8.32 -2.34
CA LEU A 310 21.99 -7.50 -1.14
C LEU A 310 23.25 -7.96 -0.41
N ALA A 311 23.45 -9.27 -0.27
CA ALA A 311 24.65 -9.83 0.35
C ALA A 311 25.92 -9.49 -0.46
N ALA A 312 25.86 -9.61 -1.79
CA ALA A 312 26.97 -9.23 -2.67
C ALA A 312 27.26 -7.73 -2.62
N PHE A 313 26.21 -6.88 -2.61
CA PHE A 313 26.34 -5.44 -2.50
C PHE A 313 26.96 -5.02 -1.15
N ALA A 314 26.53 -5.63 -0.05
CA ALA A 314 27.11 -5.40 1.27
C ALA A 314 28.62 -5.70 1.32
N GLN A 315 29.06 -6.78 0.66
CA GLN A 315 30.48 -7.16 0.58
C GLN A 315 31.33 -6.22 -0.27
N ALA A 316 30.73 -5.51 -1.24
CA ALA A 316 31.42 -4.53 -2.06
C ALA A 316 31.81 -3.26 -1.28
N GLY A 317 31.25 -3.05 -0.07
CA GLY A 317 31.75 -2.10 0.93
C GLY A 317 31.09 -0.71 0.93
N ALA A 318 30.18 -0.41 0.01
CA ALA A 318 29.39 0.83 0.03
C ALA A 318 28.01 0.55 0.66
N LEU A 319 27.57 1.41 1.58
CA LEU A 319 26.25 1.29 2.26
C LEU A 319 26.03 -0.10 2.88
N SER A 320 27.10 -0.74 3.38
CA SER A 320 27.04 -2.12 3.87
C SER A 320 26.08 -2.31 5.03
N ALA A 321 25.93 -1.32 5.91
CA ALA A 321 24.98 -1.38 7.01
C ALA A 321 23.53 -1.40 6.50
N ASP A 322 23.19 -0.53 5.55
CA ASP A 322 21.87 -0.49 4.90
C ASP A 322 21.59 -1.80 4.16
N ALA A 323 22.57 -2.29 3.39
CA ALA A 323 22.45 -3.53 2.64
C ALA A 323 22.21 -4.75 3.55
N TYR A 324 22.91 -4.84 4.68
CA TYR A 324 22.66 -5.88 5.68
C TYR A 324 21.31 -5.72 6.39
N ALA A 325 20.85 -4.49 6.63
CA ALA A 325 19.54 -4.25 7.22
C ALA A 325 18.40 -4.65 6.27
N GLU A 326 18.50 -4.35 4.97
CA GLU A 326 17.55 -4.82 3.95
C GLU A 326 17.63 -6.33 3.74
N MET A 327 18.84 -6.92 3.78
CA MET A 327 19.02 -8.37 3.74
C MET A 327 18.31 -9.04 4.93
N ALA A 328 18.38 -8.45 6.12
CA ALA A 328 17.69 -8.95 7.30
C ALA A 328 16.16 -8.99 7.12
N MET A 329 15.59 -7.95 6.50
CA MET A 329 14.17 -7.92 6.13
C MET A 329 13.82 -8.99 5.08
N ALA A 330 14.67 -9.16 4.05
CA ALA A 330 14.45 -10.17 3.02
C ALA A 330 14.47 -11.60 3.60
N GLU A 331 15.43 -11.91 4.46
CA GLU A 331 15.52 -13.21 5.14
C GLU A 331 14.31 -13.47 6.07
N MET A 332 13.80 -12.43 6.74
CA MET A 332 12.61 -12.54 7.58
C MET A 332 11.38 -12.91 6.74
N TRP A 333 11.15 -12.20 5.62
CA TRP A 333 10.04 -12.48 4.70
C TRP A 333 10.15 -13.85 4.02
N LEU A 334 11.36 -14.29 3.68
CA LEU A 334 11.58 -15.64 3.15
C LEU A 334 11.17 -16.71 4.15
N GLU A 335 11.52 -16.54 5.43
CA GLU A 335 11.13 -17.48 6.48
C GLU A 335 9.62 -17.43 6.78
N GLU A 336 9.02 -16.23 6.82
CA GLU A 336 7.57 -16.05 6.98
C GLU A 336 6.80 -16.83 5.88
N ARG A 337 7.17 -16.63 4.61
CA ARG A 337 6.57 -17.37 3.47
C ARG A 337 6.80 -18.87 3.55
N GLN A 338 7.97 -19.30 4.02
CA GLN A 338 8.26 -20.72 4.18
C GLN A 338 7.33 -21.34 5.23
N ARG A 339 7.04 -20.61 6.32
CA ARG A 339 6.18 -21.07 7.42
C ARG A 339 4.72 -21.08 7.03
N GLU A 340 4.27 -20.07 6.31
CA GLU A 340 2.93 -20.01 5.71
C GLU A 340 2.69 -21.17 4.76
N LYS A 341 3.58 -21.36 3.78
CA LYS A 341 3.50 -22.52 2.87
C LYS A 341 3.51 -23.86 3.60
N TYR A 342 4.28 -23.97 4.68
CA TYR A 342 4.29 -25.19 5.49
C TYR A 342 2.93 -25.44 6.16
N LYS A 343 2.28 -24.39 6.67
CA LYS A 343 0.92 -24.48 7.23
C LYS A 343 -0.09 -24.91 6.17
N GLU A 344 -0.06 -24.31 4.99
CA GLU A 344 -0.96 -24.66 3.89
C GLU A 344 -0.80 -26.13 3.46
N GLU A 345 0.45 -26.59 3.31
CA GLU A 345 0.75 -27.97 2.91
C GLU A 345 0.30 -29.01 3.94
N HIS A 346 0.03 -28.59 5.18
CA HIS A 346 -0.38 -29.46 6.28
C HIS A 346 -1.69 -28.97 6.95
N GLU A 347 -2.55 -28.24 6.23
CA GLU A 347 -3.80 -27.68 6.79
C GLU A 347 -4.74 -28.77 7.35
N ASP A 348 -4.68 -29.98 6.79
CA ASP A 348 -5.47 -31.15 7.22
C ASP A 348 -4.90 -31.87 8.46
N ASP A 349 -3.69 -31.52 8.90
CA ASP A 349 -3.10 -32.09 10.11
C ASP A 349 -3.57 -31.30 11.33
N ASP A 350 -4.33 -31.96 12.22
CA ASP A 350 -4.98 -31.40 13.43
C ASP A 350 -4.05 -30.65 14.42
N ALA A 351 -2.73 -30.56 14.14
CA ALA A 351 -1.71 -30.07 15.07
C ALA A 351 -0.68 -29.08 14.47
N VAL A 352 -0.86 -28.56 13.26
CA VAL A 352 0.20 -27.76 12.61
C VAL A 352 0.23 -26.33 13.15
N GLU A 353 1.13 -26.10 14.10
CA GLU A 353 1.54 -24.77 14.53
C GLU A 353 2.83 -24.35 13.80
N ASP A 354 3.09 -23.04 13.65
CA ASP A 354 4.36 -22.51 13.10
C ASP A 354 5.61 -23.11 13.75
N LYS A 355 5.48 -23.54 15.01
CA LYS A 355 6.53 -24.15 15.82
C LYS A 355 6.98 -25.51 15.29
N GLU A 356 6.15 -26.22 14.53
CA GLU A 356 6.42 -27.58 14.06
C GLU A 356 7.47 -27.64 12.94
N MET A 357 7.65 -26.57 12.16
CA MET A 357 8.81 -26.47 11.25
C MET A 357 10.15 -26.53 12.02
N GLY A 358 10.11 -26.26 13.33
CA GLY A 358 11.25 -26.35 14.24
C GLY A 358 12.22 -25.17 14.14
N GLY A 359 13.23 -25.23 15.01
CA GLY A 359 14.30 -24.22 15.09
C GLY A 359 13.87 -22.88 15.70
N PRO A 360 14.84 -22.04 16.12
CA PRO A 360 14.53 -20.67 16.53
C PRO A 360 14.13 -19.83 15.31
N TYR A 361 13.09 -19.01 15.43
CA TYR A 361 12.62 -18.12 14.36
C TYR A 361 13.71 -17.15 13.90
N PHE A 362 13.83 -16.86 12.60
CA PHE A 362 14.58 -15.73 12.05
C PHE A 362 16.09 -15.71 12.31
N VAL A 363 16.78 -16.87 12.34
CA VAL A 363 18.24 -16.93 12.58
C VAL A 363 19.04 -16.19 11.50
N ALA A 364 18.70 -16.38 10.23
CA ALA A 364 19.41 -15.76 9.11
C ALA A 364 19.21 -14.23 9.11
N ALA A 365 17.97 -13.79 9.31
CA ALA A 365 17.61 -12.39 9.46
C ALA A 365 18.35 -11.73 10.64
N GLU A 366 18.40 -12.41 11.79
CA GLU A 366 19.12 -11.91 12.96
C GLU A 366 20.62 -11.75 12.70
N ALA A 367 21.25 -12.72 12.04
CA ALA A 367 22.66 -12.64 11.70
C ALA A 367 22.96 -11.48 10.71
N ALA A 368 22.04 -11.17 9.80
CA ALA A 368 22.16 -10.01 8.91
C ALA A 368 21.97 -8.69 9.70
N ALA A 369 20.96 -8.60 10.57
CA ALA A 369 20.75 -7.44 11.43
C ALA A 369 21.95 -7.17 12.35
N ASP A 370 22.56 -8.21 12.92
CA ASP A 370 23.74 -8.09 13.78
C ASP A 370 24.96 -7.58 13.00
N ARG A 371 25.12 -7.96 11.72
CA ARG A 371 26.17 -7.38 10.86
C ARG A 371 25.94 -5.91 10.58
N ALA A 372 24.69 -5.50 10.31
CA ALA A 372 24.34 -4.09 10.17
C ALA A 372 24.64 -3.30 11.45
N LEU A 373 24.23 -3.82 12.61
CA LEU A 373 24.43 -3.17 13.92
C LEU A 373 25.90 -3.14 14.36
N ALA A 374 26.72 -4.09 13.92
CA ALA A 374 28.16 -4.05 14.14
C ALA A 374 28.85 -2.91 13.36
N LEU A 375 28.29 -2.52 12.21
CA LEU A 375 28.77 -1.40 11.40
C LEU A 375 28.21 -0.06 11.88
N ASP A 376 26.92 -0.03 12.23
CA ASP A 376 26.23 1.12 12.82
C ASP A 376 25.21 0.65 13.88
N ALA A 377 25.58 0.81 15.15
CA ALA A 377 24.75 0.41 16.28
C ALA A 377 23.42 1.18 16.39
N SER A 378 23.34 2.37 15.78
CA SER A 378 22.15 3.23 15.78
C SER A 378 21.28 3.06 14.54
N HIS A 379 21.68 2.19 13.61
CA HIS A 379 21.00 2.00 12.34
C HIS A 379 19.51 1.70 12.53
N LEU A 380 18.66 2.56 11.94
CA LEU A 380 17.22 2.57 12.18
C LEU A 380 16.57 1.21 11.85
N ARG A 381 16.69 0.78 10.59
CA ARG A 381 16.06 -0.46 10.09
C ARG A 381 16.59 -1.72 10.76
N ALA A 382 17.90 -1.83 10.97
CA ALA A 382 18.49 -2.97 11.66
C ALA A 382 17.99 -3.10 13.11
N ASN A 383 17.81 -1.99 13.83
CA ASN A 383 17.21 -2.00 15.16
C ASN A 383 15.72 -2.39 15.10
N ILE A 384 14.95 -1.88 14.13
CA ILE A 384 13.55 -2.31 13.93
C ILE A 384 13.48 -3.83 13.74
N VAL A 385 14.27 -4.40 12.82
CA VAL A 385 14.30 -5.85 12.54
C VAL A 385 14.73 -6.65 13.77
N LYS A 386 15.81 -6.24 14.45
CA LYS A 386 16.28 -6.95 15.64
C LYS A 386 15.23 -6.96 16.75
N GLY A 387 14.55 -5.83 16.97
CA GLY A 387 13.43 -5.74 17.90
C GLY A 387 12.27 -6.68 17.52
N ARG A 388 11.91 -6.73 16.23
CA ARG A 388 10.88 -7.65 15.70
C ARG A 388 11.22 -9.09 16.04
N ILE A 389 12.41 -9.56 15.64
CA ILE A 389 12.86 -10.94 15.84
C ILE A 389 12.77 -11.34 17.31
N LEU A 390 13.36 -10.53 18.19
CA LEU A 390 13.39 -10.83 19.62
C LEU A 390 11.99 -10.84 20.22
N SER A 391 11.15 -9.85 19.88
CA SER A 391 9.77 -9.78 20.39
C SER A 391 8.88 -10.91 19.86
N HIS A 392 9.09 -11.35 18.61
CA HIS A 392 8.36 -12.45 18.01
C HIS A 392 8.69 -13.76 18.71
N ARG A 393 9.98 -14.10 18.86
CA ARG A 393 10.41 -15.31 19.60
C ARG A 393 9.84 -15.35 21.02
N LEU A 394 9.89 -14.21 21.74
CA LEU A 394 9.32 -14.14 23.10
C LEU A 394 7.81 -14.36 23.12
N TYR A 395 7.09 -13.84 22.12
CA TYR A 395 5.65 -14.05 21.98
C TYR A 395 5.34 -15.52 21.71
N GLU A 396 5.99 -16.13 20.72
CA GLU A 396 5.79 -17.52 20.34
C GLU A 396 6.15 -18.49 21.47
N ASP A 397 7.23 -18.22 22.21
CA ASP A 397 7.64 -19.04 23.36
C ASP A 397 6.71 -18.88 24.59
N GLY A 398 5.71 -17.99 24.54
CA GLY A 398 4.89 -17.63 25.71
C GLY A 398 5.75 -17.06 26.85
N ASN A 399 6.87 -16.42 26.51
CA ASN A 399 7.87 -15.98 27.47
C ASN A 399 7.36 -14.77 28.27
N THR A 400 7.44 -14.84 29.59
CA THR A 400 6.97 -13.80 30.52
C THR A 400 8.10 -13.07 31.25
N ASP A 401 9.36 -13.29 30.87
CA ASP A 401 10.51 -12.59 31.45
C ASP A 401 10.53 -11.12 31.01
N GLY A 402 10.20 -10.24 31.95
CA GLY A 402 10.16 -8.80 31.72
C GLY A 402 11.51 -8.18 31.33
N GLU A 403 12.65 -8.76 31.74
CA GLU A 403 13.96 -8.27 31.28
C GLU A 403 14.17 -8.64 29.82
N ALA A 404 13.85 -9.88 29.41
CA ALA A 404 13.93 -10.31 28.01
C ALA A 404 13.11 -9.39 27.09
N TRP A 405 11.86 -9.10 27.47
CA TRP A 405 11.00 -8.14 26.76
C TRP A 405 11.55 -6.71 26.79
N ALA A 406 12.16 -6.28 27.90
CA ALA A 406 12.85 -5.00 27.95
C ALA A 406 14.03 -4.96 26.97
N GLN A 407 14.79 -6.05 26.78
CA GLN A 407 15.89 -6.10 25.80
C GLN A 407 15.38 -5.97 24.37
N ALA A 408 14.33 -6.71 24.00
CA ALA A 408 13.69 -6.59 22.70
C ALA A 408 13.22 -5.14 22.45
N ARG A 409 12.56 -4.53 23.43
CA ARG A 409 12.09 -3.14 23.37
C ARG A 409 13.19 -2.10 23.21
N ARG A 410 14.39 -2.34 23.76
CA ARG A 410 15.51 -1.38 23.67
C ARG A 410 15.86 -1.09 22.21
N HIS A 411 15.72 -2.05 21.31
CA HIS A 411 15.95 -1.81 19.89
C HIS A 411 14.94 -0.83 19.27
N PHE A 412 13.64 -0.98 19.55
CA PHE A 412 12.65 0.00 19.10
C PHE A 412 12.87 1.39 19.73
N GLN A 413 13.36 1.44 20.97
CA GLN A 413 13.73 2.71 21.60
C GLN A 413 14.95 3.36 20.94
N ILE A 414 15.93 2.58 20.47
CA ILE A 414 17.05 3.11 19.69
C ILE A 414 16.52 3.66 18.36
N ALA A 415 15.69 2.89 17.65
CA ALA A 415 15.04 3.34 16.42
C ALA A 415 14.27 4.65 16.59
N ASN A 416 13.42 4.77 17.62
CA ASN A 416 12.69 5.99 17.95
C ASN A 416 13.58 7.18 18.38
N ARG A 417 14.83 6.94 18.83
CA ARG A 417 15.79 8.02 19.09
C ARG A 417 16.52 8.44 17.81
N THR A 418 16.82 7.49 16.93
CA THR A 418 17.44 7.74 15.63
C THR A 418 16.51 8.53 14.72
N ASP A 419 15.23 8.14 14.66
CA ASP A 419 14.18 8.88 13.97
C ASP A 419 12.89 8.89 14.82
N PRO A 420 12.65 9.96 15.59
CA PRO A 420 11.44 10.11 16.41
C PRO A 420 10.13 10.19 15.61
N THR A 421 10.20 10.37 14.30
CA THR A 421 9.04 10.50 13.42
C THR A 421 8.72 9.20 12.67
N ASN A 422 9.56 8.18 12.79
CA ASN A 422 9.36 6.90 12.12
C ASN A 422 8.14 6.15 12.70
N ALA A 423 7.06 6.08 11.91
CA ALA A 423 5.80 5.48 12.35
C ALA A 423 5.90 3.98 12.66
N GLU A 424 6.73 3.23 11.93
CA GLU A 424 6.96 1.80 12.19
C GLU A 424 7.60 1.59 13.56
N ALA A 425 8.67 2.33 13.88
CA ALA A 425 9.36 2.22 15.16
C ALA A 425 8.44 2.55 16.34
N LEU A 426 7.58 3.56 16.20
CA LEU A 426 6.56 3.92 17.19
C LEU A 426 5.53 2.80 17.36
N TYR A 427 4.99 2.30 16.26
CA TYR A 427 4.02 1.20 16.26
C TYR A 427 4.60 -0.07 16.90
N ARG A 428 5.80 -0.49 16.48
CA ARG A 428 6.42 -1.73 16.98
C ARG A 428 6.84 -1.61 18.44
N PHE A 429 7.24 -0.42 18.90
CA PHE A 429 7.43 -0.13 20.31
C PHE A 429 6.12 -0.36 21.10
N ALA A 430 5.00 0.21 20.67
CA ALA A 430 3.71 0.02 21.33
C ALA A 430 3.25 -1.45 21.28
N ARG A 431 3.39 -2.10 20.13
CA ARG A 431 3.01 -3.51 19.92
C ARG A 431 3.80 -4.48 20.79
N SER A 432 5.05 -4.19 21.11
CA SER A 432 5.83 -5.05 22.01
C SER A 432 5.22 -5.17 23.42
N TYR A 433 4.49 -4.14 23.90
CA TYR A 433 3.74 -4.20 25.15
C TYR A 433 2.47 -5.05 25.00
N ALA A 434 1.76 -4.88 23.88
CA ALA A 434 0.58 -5.68 23.56
C ALA A 434 0.91 -7.18 23.49
N ARG A 435 2.02 -7.54 22.83
CA ARG A 435 2.51 -8.93 22.75
C ARG A 435 2.95 -9.48 24.11
N GLU A 436 3.56 -8.67 24.97
CA GLU A 436 3.86 -9.07 26.35
C GLU A 436 2.59 -9.24 27.22
N GLY A 437 1.42 -8.78 26.75
CA GLY A 437 0.19 -8.76 27.52
C GLY A 437 0.23 -7.73 28.67
N ARG A 438 1.01 -6.65 28.50
CA ARG A 438 1.27 -5.65 29.55
C ARG A 438 0.96 -4.24 29.06
N GLU A 439 0.47 -3.38 29.96
CA GLU A 439 0.31 -1.96 29.65
C GLU A 439 1.65 -1.21 29.71
N GLY A 440 1.90 -0.38 28.71
CA GLY A 440 3.04 0.55 28.66
C GLY A 440 2.60 2.01 28.81
N PRO A 441 3.32 2.86 29.55
CA PRO A 441 2.90 4.24 29.80
C PRO A 441 2.82 5.12 28.54
N MET A 442 3.57 4.78 27.48
CA MET A 442 3.57 5.50 26.19
C MET A 442 2.91 4.70 25.05
N MET A 443 2.24 3.60 25.38
CA MET A 443 1.68 2.69 24.37
C MET A 443 0.61 3.38 23.52
N HIS A 444 -0.35 4.05 24.15
CA HIS A 444 -1.41 4.79 23.45
C HIS A 444 -0.83 5.91 22.58
N ASP A 445 0.05 6.74 23.16
CA ASP A 445 0.65 7.87 22.45
C ASP A 445 1.46 7.42 21.23
N ALA A 446 2.16 6.28 21.33
CA ALA A 446 2.93 5.73 20.23
C ALA A 446 2.04 5.16 19.11
N TYR A 447 0.95 4.44 19.43
CA TYR A 447 -0.04 4.02 18.42
C TYR A 447 -0.72 5.22 17.75
N LEU A 448 -1.13 6.20 18.55
CA LEU A 448 -1.78 7.41 18.05
C LEU A 448 -0.83 8.22 17.15
N ALA A 449 0.45 8.35 17.53
CA ALA A 449 1.45 9.03 16.72
C ALA A 449 1.71 8.30 15.38
N ALA A 450 1.86 6.97 15.40
CA ALA A 450 2.01 6.17 14.18
C ALA A 450 0.80 6.32 13.24
N PHE A 451 -0.42 6.20 13.79
CA PHE A 451 -1.66 6.39 13.03
C PHE A 451 -1.80 7.80 12.47
N ASN A 452 -1.53 8.85 13.26
CA ASN A 452 -1.64 10.23 12.77
C ASN A 452 -0.65 10.55 11.64
N ARG A 453 0.51 9.90 11.64
CA ARG A 453 1.53 10.06 10.58
C ARG A 453 1.10 9.37 9.28
N ALA A 454 0.59 8.15 9.37
CA ALA A 454 0.15 7.36 8.21
C ALA A 454 -1.19 6.63 8.46
N PRO A 455 -2.33 7.34 8.48
CA PRO A 455 -3.67 6.77 8.71
C PRO A 455 -4.11 5.73 7.67
N GLN A 456 -3.48 5.77 6.49
CA GLN A 456 -3.69 4.83 5.40
C GLN A 456 -3.09 3.44 5.67
N THR A 457 -2.11 3.35 6.56
CA THR A 457 -1.42 2.10 6.86
C THR A 457 -2.30 1.23 7.73
N ARG A 458 -2.70 0.06 7.21
CA ARG A 458 -3.60 -0.90 7.87
C ARG A 458 -3.12 -1.25 9.28
N ALA A 459 -1.84 -1.63 9.42
CA ALA A 459 -1.26 -2.04 10.69
C ALA A 459 -1.42 -0.96 11.78
N PHE A 460 -1.19 0.31 11.45
CA PHE A 460 -1.30 1.42 12.41
C PHE A 460 -2.73 1.68 12.83
N ARG A 461 -3.67 1.62 11.88
CA ARG A 461 -5.11 1.77 12.13
C ARG A 461 -5.64 0.64 13.00
N VAL A 462 -5.29 -0.61 12.71
CA VAL A 462 -5.66 -1.78 13.51
C VAL A 462 -5.04 -1.72 14.90
N GLY A 463 -3.76 -1.34 15.01
CA GLY A 463 -3.08 -1.18 16.29
C GLY A 463 -3.76 -0.15 17.20
N LEU A 464 -4.10 1.02 16.65
CA LEU A 464 -4.85 2.04 17.40
C LEU A 464 -6.26 1.57 17.76
N ALA A 465 -6.96 0.87 16.87
CA ALA A 465 -8.29 0.34 17.14
C ALA A 465 -8.31 -0.65 18.31
N TYR A 466 -7.34 -1.57 18.37
CA TYR A 466 -7.20 -2.48 19.51
C TYR A 466 -6.78 -1.75 20.79
N ASP A 467 -5.93 -0.73 20.70
CA ASP A 467 -5.57 0.07 21.87
C ASP A 467 -6.77 0.86 22.42
N LEU A 468 -7.65 1.39 21.56
CA LEU A 468 -8.91 2.00 21.98
C LEU A 468 -9.84 0.98 22.64
N ALA A 469 -9.98 -0.22 22.05
CA ALA A 469 -10.78 -1.30 22.64
C ALA A 469 -10.24 -1.71 24.04
N ARG A 470 -8.92 -1.85 24.18
CA ARG A 470 -8.24 -2.09 25.47
C ARG A 470 -8.59 -1.03 26.53
N LEU A 471 -8.74 0.22 26.11
CA LEU A 471 -9.14 1.35 26.96
C LEU A 471 -10.66 1.40 27.21
N GLY A 472 -11.44 0.41 26.77
CA GLY A 472 -12.88 0.34 26.89
C GLY A 472 -13.65 1.09 25.80
N ARG A 473 -12.96 1.76 24.88
CA ARG A 473 -13.52 2.56 23.78
C ARG A 473 -13.75 1.69 22.53
N HIS A 474 -14.50 0.61 22.71
CA HIS A 474 -14.72 -0.39 21.65
C HIS A 474 -15.41 0.19 20.41
N ASP A 475 -16.41 1.05 20.61
CA ASP A 475 -17.14 1.67 19.49
C ASP A 475 -16.22 2.58 18.65
N ASP A 476 -15.31 3.32 19.30
CA ASP A 476 -14.31 4.14 18.60
C ASP A 476 -13.32 3.28 17.82
N GLY A 477 -12.91 2.13 18.39
CA GLY A 477 -12.06 1.17 17.70
C GLY A 477 -12.73 0.58 16.46
N ILE A 478 -14.00 0.16 16.57
CA ILE A 478 -14.78 -0.34 15.44
C ILE A 478 -14.95 0.74 14.36
N ALA A 479 -15.26 1.98 14.75
CA ALA A 479 -15.41 3.10 13.81
C ALA A 479 -14.15 3.34 12.97
N LEU A 480 -12.95 3.21 13.55
CA LEU A 480 -11.69 3.32 12.78
C LEU A 480 -11.53 2.22 11.73
N LEU A 481 -12.08 1.03 11.99
CA LEU A 481 -11.94 -0.15 11.13
C LEU A 481 -13.00 -0.24 10.03
N GLN A 482 -14.09 0.52 10.10
CA GLN A 482 -15.20 0.42 9.13
C GLN A 482 -14.74 0.61 7.68
N MET A 483 -13.85 1.56 7.41
CA MET A 483 -13.33 1.79 6.06
C MET A 483 -12.43 0.64 5.57
N LEU A 484 -11.70 -0.04 6.48
CA LEU A 484 -10.94 -1.25 6.13
C LEU A 484 -11.87 -2.47 5.94
N ALA A 485 -12.93 -2.58 6.74
CA ALA A 485 -13.90 -3.67 6.63
C ALA A 485 -14.75 -3.59 5.36
N ASN A 486 -14.81 -2.40 4.76
CA ASN A 486 -15.47 -2.12 3.49
C ASN A 486 -14.46 -2.02 2.32
N ASP A 487 -13.17 -2.29 2.55
CA ASP A 487 -12.15 -2.23 1.50
C ASP A 487 -12.49 -3.26 0.39
N PRO A 488 -12.70 -2.81 -0.85
CA PRO A 488 -13.04 -3.67 -1.99
C PRO A 488 -11.94 -4.66 -2.37
N HIS A 489 -10.69 -4.35 -2.08
CA HIS A 489 -9.56 -5.22 -2.41
C HIS A 489 -9.31 -6.24 -1.29
N PHE A 490 -9.43 -5.83 -0.03
CA PHE A 490 -9.06 -6.66 1.11
C PHE A 490 -9.99 -6.47 2.32
N PRO A 491 -11.26 -6.91 2.25
CA PRO A 491 -12.23 -6.67 3.32
C PRO A 491 -12.01 -7.57 4.54
N LYS A 492 -11.45 -8.78 4.36
CA LYS A 492 -11.34 -9.82 5.42
C LYS A 492 -10.56 -9.32 6.64
N PRO A 493 -9.37 -8.69 6.51
CA PRO A 493 -8.60 -8.25 7.67
C PRO A 493 -9.31 -7.18 8.50
N GLY A 494 -10.01 -6.24 7.86
CA GLY A 494 -10.79 -5.20 8.55
C GLY A 494 -11.95 -5.80 9.34
N ARG A 495 -12.68 -6.74 8.75
CA ARG A 495 -13.80 -7.45 9.42
C ARG A 495 -13.32 -8.30 10.60
N ARG A 496 -12.26 -9.08 10.39
CA ARG A 496 -11.64 -9.89 11.46
C ARG A 496 -11.17 -9.02 12.64
N ALA A 497 -10.66 -7.82 12.35
CA ALA A 497 -10.29 -6.88 13.40
C ALA A 497 -11.50 -6.34 14.18
N ILE A 498 -12.64 -6.10 13.52
CA ILE A 498 -13.90 -5.73 14.19
C ILE A 498 -14.38 -6.89 15.08
N GLU A 499 -14.43 -8.11 14.56
CA GLU A 499 -14.83 -9.31 15.31
C GLU A 499 -13.96 -9.52 16.57
N ARG A 500 -12.65 -9.27 16.46
CA ARG A 500 -11.73 -9.31 17.62
C ARG A 500 -12.07 -8.25 18.67
N ILE A 501 -12.42 -7.02 18.26
CA ILE A 501 -12.85 -5.97 19.20
C ILE A 501 -14.18 -6.34 19.87
N GLU A 502 -15.10 -6.97 19.14
CA GLU A 502 -16.36 -7.48 19.72
C GLU A 502 -16.10 -8.60 20.73
N ALA A 503 -15.21 -9.54 20.42
CA ALA A 503 -14.80 -10.58 21.37
C ALA A 503 -14.09 -10.01 22.63
N MET A 504 -13.29 -8.95 22.48
CA MET A 504 -12.72 -8.21 23.62
C MET A 504 -13.82 -7.58 24.49
N ARG A 505 -14.86 -7.00 23.87
CA ARG A 505 -16.01 -6.40 24.55
C ARG A 505 -16.77 -7.44 25.38
N GLU A 506 -16.98 -8.63 24.82
CA GLU A 506 -17.72 -9.71 25.48
C GLU A 506 -16.93 -10.38 26.59
N SER A 507 -15.64 -10.66 26.36
CA SER A 507 -14.78 -11.37 27.32
C SER A 507 -14.18 -10.48 28.39
N GLY A 508 -14.09 -9.16 28.15
CA GLY A 508 -13.32 -8.23 28.98
C GLY A 508 -11.80 -8.34 28.80
N THR A 509 -11.33 -9.10 27.79
CA THR A 509 -9.91 -9.28 27.49
C THR A 509 -9.32 -7.96 26.98
N LYS A 510 -8.18 -7.56 27.56
CA LYS A 510 -7.51 -6.30 27.21
C LYS A 510 -6.60 -6.40 25.98
N PHE A 511 -6.02 -7.56 25.73
CA PHE A 511 -5.09 -7.77 24.63
C PHE A 511 -5.59 -8.95 23.80
N PRO A 512 -5.94 -8.75 22.51
CA PRO A 512 -6.32 -9.84 21.64
C PRO A 512 -5.09 -10.69 21.30
N ASP A 513 -5.31 -11.88 20.76
CA ASP A 513 -4.24 -12.64 20.10
C ASP A 513 -3.72 -11.85 18.90
N LEU A 514 -2.38 -11.69 18.83
CA LEU A 514 -1.64 -10.92 17.83
C LEU A 514 -0.76 -11.78 16.91
N SER A 515 -0.99 -13.10 16.88
CA SER A 515 -0.34 -14.08 16.00
C SER A 515 -0.40 -13.64 14.54
N ASP A 516 -1.59 -13.30 14.04
CA ASP A 516 -1.81 -13.00 12.61
C ASP A 516 -1.74 -11.50 12.24
N ILE A 517 -1.34 -10.64 13.18
CA ILE A 517 -1.45 -9.16 12.99
C ILE A 517 -0.15 -8.55 12.44
N ASP A 518 0.82 -9.36 12.02
CA ASP A 518 2.05 -8.91 11.33
C ASP A 518 1.97 -9.05 9.79
N GLU A 519 0.82 -9.44 9.23
CA GLU A 519 0.59 -9.58 7.78
C GLU A 519 0.63 -8.21 7.07
N ASP A 520 1.85 -7.71 6.83
CA ASP A 520 2.16 -6.72 5.82
C ASP A 520 2.41 -7.41 4.47
N PHE A 521 1.48 -8.28 4.03
CA PHE A 521 1.30 -8.97 2.74
C PHE A 521 0.34 -10.14 3.07
N GLU A 522 -0.75 -10.39 2.36
CA GLU A 522 -0.78 -10.74 0.94
C GLU A 522 -1.83 -9.94 0.14
N PRO A 523 -1.62 -9.75 -1.19
CA PRO A 523 -2.73 -9.92 -2.09
C PRO A 523 -3.22 -11.38 -1.92
N ASP A 524 -4.45 -11.59 -1.44
CA ASP A 524 -5.12 -12.88 -1.66
C ASP A 524 -4.93 -13.21 -3.15
N ASP A 525 -4.14 -14.23 -3.48
CA ASP A 525 -4.03 -14.80 -4.83
C ASP A 525 -5.34 -15.56 -5.15
N ASP A 526 -6.49 -14.90 -4.95
CA ASP A 526 -7.80 -15.34 -5.45
C ASP A 526 -7.90 -15.15 -6.99
N GLU A 527 -6.78 -14.92 -7.70
CA GLU A 527 -6.68 -14.95 -9.18
C GLU A 527 -6.47 -16.36 -9.76
N ASP A 528 -6.54 -17.43 -8.96
CA ASP A 528 -6.40 -18.81 -9.48
C ASP A 528 -7.71 -19.47 -9.98
N ASP A 529 -8.80 -18.71 -10.15
CA ASP A 529 -10.08 -19.23 -10.70
C ASP A 529 -10.27 -19.01 -12.22
N ASP A 530 -9.27 -18.49 -12.95
CA ASP A 530 -9.30 -18.39 -14.44
C ASP A 530 -8.60 -19.59 -15.14
N LYS A 531 -8.39 -20.70 -14.43
CA LYS A 531 -7.97 -21.96 -15.04
C LYS A 531 -9.16 -22.84 -15.39
N ASP A 532 -9.36 -22.98 -16.70
CA ASP A 532 -10.08 -24.04 -17.40
C ASP A 532 -11.61 -24.09 -17.26
N ASP A 533 -12.31 -23.32 -18.12
CA ASP A 533 -13.63 -23.72 -18.64
C ASP A 533 -13.66 -23.68 -20.19
N ASP A 534 -12.51 -23.90 -20.82
CA ASP A 534 -12.37 -24.16 -22.26
C ASP A 534 -12.10 -25.66 -22.52
N LYS A 535 -12.95 -26.54 -21.96
CA LYS A 535 -13.12 -27.94 -22.42
C LYS A 535 -14.54 -28.47 -22.14
N GLU A 536 -15.49 -28.16 -23.02
CA GLU A 536 -16.20 -29.11 -23.91
C GLU A 536 -17.31 -28.42 -24.71
#